data_AF-A0A7X5B0P0-F1
#
_entry.id   AF-A0A7X5B0P0-F1
#
_cell.length_a   1.000
_cell.length_b   1.000
_cell.length_c   1.000
_cell.angle_alpha   90.00
_cell.angle_beta   90.00
_cell.angle_gamma   90.00
#
_symmetry.space_group_name_H-M   'P 1'
#
loop_
_entity.id
_entity.type
_entity.pdbx_description
1 polymer ?
#
loop_
_entity_poly.entity_id
_entity_poly.type
_entity_poly.pdbx_seq_one_letter_code
_entity_poly.pdbx_strand_id
1 'polypeptide(L)'
;MREDNMAVLYHHVRTALSDEQCRARYLEEKAARLLGLHSAVIAGFTVLVFIASSLFVPPQHAIAWLAVIAVTVTYLGLISAWSFLFRLLRPADVYGVHLPNNWLEEMKQQGANDNLHLAVIRCYETWQLLYKSNQHKNALLTKAYHEVVFSAWLIAISLLLLLAANYLVA
;
A
#
# COMPACT_ATOMS: atom_id res chain seq x y z
N MET A 1 -43.32 7.02 -10.72
CA MET A 1 -42.85 7.63 -9.45
C MET A 1 -42.01 6.68 -8.59
N ARG A 2 -42.50 5.51 -8.14
CA ARG A 2 -41.68 4.60 -7.29
C ARG A 2 -40.55 3.89 -8.06
N GLU A 3 -40.81 3.51 -9.31
CA GLU A 3 -39.83 2.87 -10.20
C GLU A 3 -38.72 3.83 -10.63
N ASP A 4 -39.06 5.08 -10.91
CA ASP A 4 -38.09 6.14 -11.25
C ASP A 4 -37.09 6.37 -10.11
N ASN A 5 -37.56 6.37 -8.86
CA ASN A 5 -36.72 6.55 -7.68
C ASN A 5 -35.75 5.37 -7.47
N MET A 6 -36.18 4.14 -7.73
CA MET A 6 -35.33 2.95 -7.59
C MET A 6 -34.28 2.85 -8.69
N ALA A 7 -34.63 3.23 -9.92
CA ALA A 7 -33.68 3.33 -11.02
C ALA A 7 -32.59 4.39 -10.74
N VAL A 8 -32.99 5.55 -10.20
CA VAL A 8 -32.05 6.60 -9.76
C VAL A 8 -31.14 6.09 -8.64
N LEU A 9 -31.70 5.42 -7.62
CA LEU A 9 -30.91 4.85 -6.52
C LEU A 9 -29.92 3.81 -7.01
N TYR A 10 -30.35 2.91 -7.90
CA TYR A 10 -29.46 1.92 -8.52
C TYR A 10 -28.31 2.58 -9.27
N HIS A 11 -28.60 3.59 -10.09
CA HIS A 11 -27.56 4.33 -10.79
C HIS A 11 -26.56 4.96 -9.80
N HIS A 12 -27.05 5.59 -8.74
CA HIS A 12 -26.20 6.22 -7.73
C HIS A 12 -25.27 5.21 -7.02
N VAL A 13 -25.81 4.09 -6.53
CA VAL A 13 -25.02 3.05 -5.84
C VAL A 13 -24.03 2.40 -6.81
N ARG A 14 -24.43 2.17 -8.05
CA ARG A 14 -23.54 1.63 -9.09
C ARG A 14 -22.38 2.57 -9.39
N THR A 15 -22.63 3.86 -9.51
CA THR A 15 -21.58 4.87 -9.70
C THR A 15 -20.63 4.92 -8.50
N ALA A 16 -21.17 4.92 -7.28
CA ALA A 16 -20.36 4.89 -6.07
C ALA A 16 -19.47 3.64 -5.99
N LEU A 17 -20.00 2.47 -6.40
CA LEU A 17 -19.22 1.23 -6.49
C LEU A 17 -18.11 1.32 -7.55
N SER A 18 -18.39 1.85 -8.74
CA SER A 18 -17.37 2.01 -9.78
C SER A 18 -16.26 2.98 -9.37
N ASP A 19 -16.61 4.06 -8.68
CA ASP A 19 -15.63 5.02 -8.16
C ASP A 19 -14.72 4.37 -7.12
N GLU A 20 -15.30 3.54 -6.26
CA GLU A 20 -14.57 2.82 -5.22
C GLU A 20 -13.66 1.72 -5.80
N GLN A 21 -14.07 1.06 -6.89
CA GLN A 21 -13.22 0.15 -7.67
C GLN A 21 -12.07 0.88 -8.35
N CYS A 22 -12.33 2.08 -8.89
CA CYS A 22 -11.29 2.93 -9.47
C CYS A 22 -10.28 3.35 -8.40
N ARG A 23 -10.76 3.74 -7.20
CA ARG A 23 -9.92 4.09 -6.05
C ARG A 23 -9.03 2.93 -5.61
N ALA A 24 -9.54 1.70 -5.60
CA ALA A 24 -8.74 0.52 -5.26
C ALA A 24 -7.56 0.34 -6.23
N ARG A 25 -7.82 0.42 -7.55
CA ARG A 25 -6.79 0.32 -8.59
C ARG A 25 -5.75 1.42 -8.47
N TYR A 26 -6.19 2.66 -8.21
CA TYR A 26 -5.28 3.79 -8.02
C TYR A 26 -4.34 3.58 -6.81
N LEU A 27 -4.86 3.08 -5.68
CA LEU A 27 -4.05 2.77 -4.50
C LEU A 27 -3.02 1.69 -4.78
N GLU A 28 -3.41 0.62 -5.49
CA GLU A 28 -2.53 -0.47 -5.89
C GLU A 28 -1.44 -0.02 -6.85
N GLU A 29 -1.79 0.74 -7.87
CA GLU A 29 -0.84 1.28 -8.83
C GLU A 29 0.18 2.21 -8.16
N LYS A 30 -0.30 3.09 -7.27
CA LYS A 30 0.56 3.99 -6.49
C LYS A 30 1.50 3.21 -5.58
N ALA A 31 1.01 2.17 -4.90
CA ALA A 31 1.83 1.32 -4.05
C ALA A 31 2.85 0.51 -4.84
N ALA A 32 2.49 -0.03 -6.00
CA ALA A 32 3.41 -0.77 -6.87
C ALA A 32 4.55 0.12 -7.39
N ARG A 33 4.23 1.35 -7.83
CA ARG A 33 5.25 2.34 -8.24
C ARG A 33 6.18 2.69 -7.08
N LEU A 34 5.62 2.97 -5.90
CA LEU A 34 6.40 3.29 -4.71
C LEU A 34 7.28 2.11 -4.28
N LEU A 35 6.77 0.87 -4.37
CA LEU A 35 7.52 -0.33 -4.06
C LEU A 35 8.70 -0.56 -5.00
N GLY A 36 8.51 -0.33 -6.30
CA GLY A 36 9.58 -0.40 -7.29
C GLY A 36 10.70 0.61 -6.98
N LEU A 37 10.32 1.87 -6.73
CA LEU A 37 11.26 2.93 -6.34
C LEU A 37 11.99 2.58 -5.03
N HIS A 38 11.25 2.16 -4.01
CA HIS A 38 11.81 1.81 -2.70
C HIS A 38 12.76 0.62 -2.77
N SER A 39 12.46 -0.37 -3.60
CA SER A 39 13.35 -1.51 -3.83
C SER A 39 14.66 -1.08 -4.52
N ALA A 40 14.60 -0.14 -5.46
CA ALA A 40 15.80 0.44 -6.07
C ALA A 40 16.66 1.21 -5.05
N VAL A 41 16.03 1.94 -4.13
CA VAL A 41 16.73 2.64 -3.03
C VAL A 41 17.42 1.64 -2.10
N ILE A 42 16.75 0.54 -1.72
CA ILE A 42 17.36 -0.53 -0.90
C ILE A 42 18.60 -1.12 -1.60
N ALA A 43 18.50 -1.41 -2.89
CA ALA A 43 19.61 -1.95 -3.67
C ALA A 43 20.78 -0.96 -3.74
N GLY A 44 20.51 0.31 -4.06
CA GLY A 44 21.52 1.37 -4.14
C GLY A 44 22.22 1.60 -2.80
N PHE A 45 21.46 1.68 -1.71
CA PHE A 45 22.01 1.81 -0.36
C PHE A 45 22.88 0.59 0.02
N THR A 46 22.47 -0.61 -0.36
CA THR A 46 23.25 -1.84 -0.10
C THR A 46 24.59 -1.85 -0.81
N VAL A 47 24.64 -1.40 -2.07
CA VAL A 47 25.91 -1.24 -2.80
C VAL A 47 26.82 -0.23 -2.11
N LEU A 48 26.28 0.92 -1.69
CA LEU A 48 27.06 1.95 -0.98
C LEU A 48 27.63 1.43 0.34
N VAL A 49 26.81 0.77 1.15
CA VAL A 49 27.22 0.16 2.43
C VAL A 49 28.28 -0.90 2.21
N PHE A 50 28.15 -1.73 1.16
CA PHE A 50 29.14 -2.75 0.83
C PHE A 50 30.50 -2.14 0.46
N ILE A 51 30.51 -1.12 -0.41
CA ILE A 51 31.75 -0.42 -0.81
C ILE A 51 32.39 0.29 0.40
N ALA A 52 31.59 0.89 1.27
CA ALA A 52 32.06 1.61 2.45
C ALA A 52 32.35 0.69 3.66
N SER A 53 32.13 -0.63 3.56
CA SER A 53 32.14 -1.55 4.70
C SER A 53 33.44 -1.54 5.49
N SER A 54 34.58 -1.39 4.81
CA SER A 54 35.90 -1.31 5.44
C SER A 54 36.10 -0.08 6.33
N LEU A 55 35.29 0.97 6.16
CA LEU A 55 35.37 2.21 6.95
C LEU A 55 34.77 2.07 8.35
N PHE A 56 33.85 1.11 8.55
CA PHE A 56 33.11 0.98 9.80
C PHE A 56 33.02 -0.46 10.33
N VAL A 57 33.50 -1.45 9.58
CA VAL A 57 33.57 -2.87 9.99
C VAL A 57 35.00 -3.40 9.79
N PRO A 58 35.69 -3.88 10.86
CA PRO A 58 35.28 -3.84 12.27
C PRO A 58 35.32 -2.40 12.84
N PRO A 59 34.41 -2.03 13.76
CA PRO A 59 34.34 -0.67 14.28
C PRO A 59 35.50 -0.39 15.26
N GLN A 60 36.42 0.49 14.88
CA GLN A 60 37.61 0.84 15.68
C GLN A 60 37.42 2.11 16.53
N HIS A 61 36.52 3.02 16.11
CA HIS A 61 36.32 4.33 16.74
C HIS A 61 34.84 4.58 17.02
N ALA A 62 34.53 5.56 17.87
CA ALA A 62 33.15 5.90 18.23
C ALA A 62 32.27 6.21 17.01
N ILE A 63 32.82 6.86 15.98
CA ILE A 63 32.08 7.20 14.76
C ILE A 63 31.78 5.96 13.90
N ALA A 64 32.68 4.96 13.88
CA ALA A 64 32.41 3.69 13.22
C ALA A 64 31.26 2.94 13.90
N TRP A 65 31.19 2.96 15.23
CA TRP A 65 30.05 2.41 15.98
C TRP A 65 28.73 3.11 15.65
N LEU A 66 28.74 4.44 15.60
CA LEU A 66 27.57 5.23 15.20
C LEU A 66 27.14 4.90 13.76
N ALA A 67 28.10 4.73 12.83
CA ALA A 67 27.82 4.34 11.46
C ALA A 67 27.17 2.95 11.37
N VAL A 68 27.68 1.94 12.10
CA VAL A 68 27.07 0.60 12.18
C VAL A 68 25.61 0.69 12.65
N ILE A 69 25.36 1.42 13.73
CA ILE A 69 24.02 1.58 14.30
C ILE A 69 23.10 2.28 13.30
N ALA A 70 23.56 3.38 12.70
CA ALA A 70 22.78 4.14 11.72
C ALA A 70 22.42 3.30 10.50
N VAL A 71 23.37 2.57 9.92
CA VAL A 71 23.13 1.64 8.81
C VAL A 71 22.11 0.57 9.19
N THR A 72 22.25 -0.02 10.38
CA THR A 72 21.33 -1.07 10.86
C THR A 72 19.91 -0.52 11.03
N VAL A 73 19.75 0.63 11.68
CA VAL A 73 18.44 1.28 11.87
C VAL A 73 17.85 1.72 10.52
N THR A 74 18.68 2.15 9.57
CA THR A 74 18.26 2.45 8.20
C THR A 74 17.64 1.23 7.53
N TYR A 75 18.28 0.06 7.61
CA TYR A 75 17.72 -1.18 7.05
C TYR A 75 16.39 -1.57 7.71
N LEU A 76 16.27 -1.40 9.03
CA LEU A 76 15.01 -1.68 9.72
C LEU A 76 13.86 -0.78 9.20
N GLY A 77 14.12 0.52 9.02
CA GLY A 77 13.15 1.45 8.44
C GLY A 77 12.80 1.11 6.98
N LEU A 78 13.81 0.78 6.17
CA LEU A 78 13.62 0.37 4.78
C LEU A 78 12.76 -0.91 4.67
N ILE A 79 13.04 -1.92 5.50
CA ILE A 79 12.29 -3.18 5.52
C ILE A 79 10.87 -2.97 6.07
N SER A 80 10.69 -2.10 7.07
CA SER A 80 9.37 -1.72 7.61
C SER A 80 8.48 -1.13 6.51
N ALA A 81 8.96 -0.10 5.81
CA ALA A 81 8.27 0.50 4.67
C ALA A 81 7.94 -0.53 3.58
N TRP A 82 8.90 -1.39 3.24
CA TRP A 82 8.74 -2.47 2.26
C TRP A 82 7.62 -3.43 2.66
N SER A 83 7.56 -3.84 3.94
CA SER A 83 6.50 -4.71 4.46
C SER A 83 5.11 -4.10 4.33
N PHE A 84 4.94 -2.80 4.64
CA PHE A 84 3.64 -2.12 4.52
C PHE A 84 3.16 -2.05 3.06
N LEU A 85 4.06 -1.80 2.12
CA LEU A 85 3.75 -1.78 0.69
C LEU A 85 3.33 -3.17 0.18
N PHE A 86 4.02 -4.23 0.61
CA PHE A 86 3.63 -5.60 0.27
C PHE A 86 2.25 -5.99 0.83
N ARG A 87 1.97 -5.62 2.08
CA ARG A 87 0.65 -5.88 2.70
C ARG A 87 -0.48 -5.16 1.98
N LEU A 88 -0.23 -3.96 1.46
CA LEU A 88 -1.20 -3.22 0.66
C LEU A 88 -1.49 -3.90 -0.67
N LEU A 89 -0.46 -4.40 -1.36
CA LEU A 89 -0.56 -5.06 -2.67
C LEU A 89 -1.09 -6.49 -2.59
N ARG A 90 -1.32 -7.04 -1.39
CA ARG A 90 -1.91 -8.37 -1.25
C ARG A 90 -3.27 -8.39 -1.97
N PRO A 91 -3.52 -9.35 -2.88
CA PRO A 91 -4.80 -9.46 -3.56
C PRO A 91 -5.93 -9.47 -2.55
N ALA A 92 -6.90 -8.59 -2.73
CA ALA A 92 -8.12 -8.60 -1.95
C ALA A 92 -9.14 -9.49 -2.66
N ASP A 93 -9.86 -10.32 -1.91
CA ASP A 93 -10.86 -11.24 -2.48
C ASP A 93 -12.11 -10.53 -3.01
N VAL A 94 -12.21 -9.20 -2.83
CA VAL A 94 -13.39 -8.40 -3.16
C VAL A 94 -13.04 -7.33 -4.20
N TYR A 95 -13.22 -7.64 -5.48
CA TYR A 95 -13.09 -6.67 -6.60
C TYR A 95 -14.41 -6.38 -7.31
N GLY A 96 -15.46 -7.15 -7.08
CA GLY A 96 -16.71 -7.04 -7.82
C GLY A 96 -17.90 -7.57 -7.06
N VAL A 97 -19.08 -7.36 -7.63
CA VAL A 97 -20.34 -7.90 -7.09
C VAL A 97 -20.27 -9.42 -7.20
N HIS A 98 -20.26 -10.10 -6.06
CA HIS A 98 -20.32 -11.55 -6.03
C HIS A 98 -21.79 -11.97 -6.22
N LEU A 99 -22.09 -12.52 -7.39
CA LEU A 99 -23.40 -13.05 -7.69
C LEU A 99 -23.44 -14.53 -7.29
N PRO A 100 -24.32 -14.94 -6.37
CA PRO A 100 -24.41 -16.33 -5.98
C PRO A 100 -24.85 -17.20 -7.17
N ASN A 101 -24.49 -18.48 -7.17
CA ASN A 101 -24.74 -19.37 -8.32
C ASN A 101 -26.22 -19.52 -8.67
N ASN A 102 -27.10 -19.34 -7.69
CA ASN A 102 -28.56 -19.36 -7.83
C ASN A 102 -29.16 -17.98 -8.18
N TRP A 103 -28.36 -16.93 -8.36
CA TRP A 103 -28.84 -15.56 -8.58
C TRP A 103 -29.77 -15.45 -9.79
N LEU A 104 -29.44 -16.14 -10.89
CA LEU A 104 -30.29 -16.17 -12.09
C LEU A 104 -31.63 -16.84 -11.84
N GLU A 105 -31.69 -17.82 -10.92
CA GLU A 105 -32.91 -18.52 -10.56
C GLU A 105 -33.76 -17.68 -9.59
N GLU A 106 -33.13 -17.04 -8.60
CA GLU A 106 -33.77 -16.06 -7.72
C GLU A 106 -34.39 -14.90 -8.52
N MET A 107 -33.66 -14.38 -9.51
CA MET A 107 -34.16 -13.31 -10.38
C MET A 107 -35.37 -13.74 -11.24
N LYS A 108 -35.40 -14.99 -11.69
CA LYS A 108 -36.53 -15.50 -12.48
C LYS A 108 -37.80 -15.67 -11.65
N GLN A 109 -37.68 -15.85 -10.34
CA GLN A 109 -38.81 -16.14 -9.45
C GLN A 109 -39.48 -14.89 -8.86
N GLN A 110 -38.76 -13.78 -8.69
CA GLN A 110 -39.25 -12.63 -7.89
C GLN A 110 -39.86 -11.47 -8.71
N GLY A 111 -39.82 -11.51 -10.05
CA GLY A 111 -40.38 -10.44 -10.89
C GLY A 111 -39.49 -9.19 -10.97
N ALA A 112 -39.74 -8.33 -11.97
CA ALA A 112 -38.80 -7.29 -12.39
C ALA A 112 -38.49 -6.21 -11.34
N ASN A 113 -39.45 -5.84 -10.47
CA ASN A 113 -39.25 -4.79 -9.46
C ASN A 113 -38.41 -5.28 -8.27
N ASP A 114 -38.65 -6.51 -7.80
CA ASP A 114 -37.89 -7.09 -6.69
C ASP A 114 -36.44 -7.39 -7.09
N ASN A 115 -36.22 -7.73 -8.36
CA ASN A 115 -34.90 -7.90 -8.96
C ASN A 115 -34.05 -6.61 -8.92
N LEU A 116 -34.66 -5.45 -9.18
CA LEU A 116 -33.96 -4.16 -9.11
C LEU A 116 -33.56 -3.84 -7.67
N HIS A 117 -34.47 -4.08 -6.72
CA HIS A 117 -34.20 -3.88 -5.30
C HIS A 117 -33.06 -4.79 -4.80
N LEU A 118 -33.07 -6.07 -5.16
CA LEU A 118 -31.98 -7.00 -4.84
C LEU A 118 -30.65 -6.55 -5.43
N ALA A 119 -30.62 -6.11 -6.70
CA ALA A 119 -29.40 -5.61 -7.33
C ALA A 119 -28.83 -4.39 -6.60
N VAL A 120 -29.69 -3.45 -6.15
CA VAL A 120 -29.27 -2.30 -5.34
C VAL A 120 -28.61 -2.75 -4.03
N ILE A 121 -29.24 -3.68 -3.31
CA ILE A 121 -28.70 -4.22 -2.05
C ILE A 121 -27.31 -4.82 -2.27
N ARG A 122 -27.16 -5.68 -3.28
CA ARG A 122 -25.87 -6.35 -3.57
C ARG A 122 -24.77 -5.36 -3.96
N CYS A 123 -25.10 -4.36 -4.78
CA CYS A 123 -24.15 -3.30 -5.11
C CYS A 123 -23.73 -2.53 -3.85
N TYR A 124 -24.66 -2.24 -2.95
CA TYR A 124 -24.38 -1.52 -1.70
C TYR A 124 -23.54 -2.35 -0.74
N GLU A 125 -23.84 -3.64 -0.55
CA GLU A 125 -23.02 -4.57 0.26
C GLU A 125 -21.58 -4.65 -0.26
N THR A 126 -21.43 -4.80 -1.59
CA THR A 126 -20.12 -4.85 -2.23
C THR A 126 -19.37 -3.53 -2.05
N TRP A 127 -20.05 -2.40 -2.20
CA TRP A 127 -19.46 -1.08 -1.97
C TRP A 127 -18.98 -0.92 -0.54
N GLN A 128 -19.75 -1.35 0.46
CA GLN A 128 -19.36 -1.27 1.87
C GLN A 128 -18.09 -2.10 2.17
N LEU A 129 -18.00 -3.31 1.63
CA LEU A 129 -16.82 -4.17 1.77
C LEU A 129 -15.59 -3.54 1.11
N LEU A 130 -15.74 -3.04 -0.11
CA LEU A 130 -14.67 -2.41 -0.86
C LEU A 130 -14.20 -1.10 -0.19
N TYR A 131 -15.14 -0.29 0.30
CA TYR A 131 -14.85 0.93 1.04
C TYR A 131 -14.00 0.65 2.29
N LYS A 132 -14.37 -0.36 3.10
CA LYS A 132 -13.58 -0.77 4.27
C LYS A 132 -12.19 -1.27 3.89
N SER A 133 -12.09 -2.08 2.83
CA SER A 133 -10.82 -2.57 2.30
C SER A 133 -9.91 -1.43 1.86
N ASN A 134 -10.46 -0.46 1.11
CA ASN A 134 -9.71 0.70 0.63
C ASN A 134 -9.29 1.64 1.76
N GLN A 135 -10.09 1.79 2.82
CA GLN A 135 -9.66 2.53 4.03
C GLN A 135 -8.44 1.86 4.68
N HIS A 136 -8.45 0.53 4.78
CA HIS A 136 -7.31 -0.21 5.31
C HIS A 136 -6.06 -0.07 4.42
N LYS A 137 -6.21 -0.22 3.09
CA LYS A 137 -5.13 -0.02 2.12
C LYS A 137 -4.57 1.40 2.18
N ASN A 138 -5.43 2.41 2.27
CA ASN A 138 -5.00 3.80 2.40
C ASN A 138 -4.20 4.02 3.70
N ALA A 139 -4.65 3.47 4.83
CA ALA A 139 -3.91 3.55 6.09
C ALA A 139 -2.52 2.89 6.01
N LEU A 140 -2.41 1.74 5.32
CA LEU A 140 -1.12 1.10 5.05
C LEU A 140 -0.23 1.97 4.15
N LEU A 141 -0.80 2.59 3.12
CA LEU A 141 -0.06 3.50 2.23
C LEU A 141 0.49 4.71 2.99
N THR A 142 -0.32 5.30 3.87
CA THR A 142 0.10 6.41 4.72
C THR A 142 1.24 5.98 5.64
N LYS A 143 1.13 4.81 6.30
CA LYS A 143 2.21 4.29 7.15
C LYS A 143 3.50 4.05 6.36
N ALA A 144 3.39 3.40 5.20
CA ALA A 144 4.53 3.21 4.29
C ALA A 144 5.20 4.54 3.93
N TYR A 145 4.43 5.58 3.62
CA TYR A 145 4.98 6.90 3.29
C TYR A 145 5.78 7.51 4.46
N HIS A 146 5.28 7.42 5.69
CA HIS A 146 5.99 7.91 6.87
C HIS A 146 7.30 7.16 7.09
N GLU A 147 7.30 5.84 6.94
CA GLU A 147 8.51 5.00 7.05
C GLU A 147 9.51 5.29 5.93
N VAL A 148 9.05 5.56 4.71
CA VAL A 148 9.91 5.98 3.59
C VAL A 148 10.60 7.30 3.93
N VAL A 149 9.87 8.31 4.39
CA VAL A 149 10.46 9.61 4.78
C VAL A 149 11.45 9.43 5.94
N PHE A 150 11.10 8.65 6.95
CA PHE A 150 11.98 8.34 8.07
C PHE A 150 13.27 7.64 7.61
N SER A 151 13.15 6.62 6.76
CA SER A 151 14.30 5.91 6.19
C SER A 151 15.18 6.81 5.31
N ALA A 152 14.60 7.78 4.59
CA ALA A 152 15.36 8.73 3.79
C ALA A 152 16.27 9.63 4.67
N TRP A 153 15.77 10.10 5.81
CA TRP A 153 16.59 10.83 6.78
C TRP A 153 17.70 9.96 7.38
N LEU A 154 17.40 8.69 7.68
CA LEU A 154 18.40 7.75 8.18
C LEU A 154 19.49 7.42 7.14
N ILE A 155 19.14 7.33 5.85
CA ILE A 155 20.12 7.20 4.77
C ILE A 155 21.05 8.43 4.78
N ALA A 156 20.49 9.65 4.84
CA ALA A 156 21.30 10.87 4.86
C ALA A 156 22.26 10.91 6.06
N ILE A 157 21.77 10.58 7.26
CA ILE A 157 22.60 10.50 8.48
C ILE A 157 23.69 9.42 8.33
N SER A 158 23.34 8.25 7.81
CA SER A 158 24.29 7.16 7.60
C SER A 158 25.39 7.58 6.62
N LEU A 159 25.05 8.24 5.52
CA LEU A 159 26.04 8.73 4.56
C LEU A 159 26.97 9.79 5.16
N LEU A 160 26.44 10.72 5.97
CA LEU A 160 27.27 11.71 6.67
C LEU A 160 28.23 11.04 7.66
N LEU A 161 27.78 10.02 8.39
CA LEU A 161 28.63 9.27 9.32
C LEU A 161 29.71 8.47 8.58
N LEU A 162 29.38 7.86 7.44
CA LEU A 162 30.36 7.15 6.61
C LEU A 162 31.41 8.11 6.05
N LEU A 163 31.00 9.30 5.63
CA LEU A 163 31.88 10.34 5.12
C LEU A 163 32.80 10.87 6.23
N ALA A 164 32.27 11.11 7.43
CA ALA A 164 33.06 11.48 8.60
C ALA A 164 34.04 10.38 9.05
N ALA A 165 33.64 9.11 8.98
CA ALA A 165 34.53 7.98 9.25
C ALA A 165 35.70 7.94 8.26
N ASN A 166 35.43 8.17 6.98
CA ASN A 166 36.47 8.21 5.94
C ASN A 166 37.53 9.28 6.21
N TYR A 167 37.13 10.48 6.66
CA TYR A 167 38.06 11.55 7.02
C TYR A 167 38.90 11.27 8.28
N LEU A 168 38.51 10.30 9.10
CA LEU A 168 39.27 9.90 10.29
C LEU A 168 40.24 8.74 10.01
N VAL A 169 39.96 7.98 8.94
CA VAL A 169 40.80 6.88 8.48
C VAL A 169 41.86 7.36 7.48
N ALA A 170 41.57 8.41 6.71
CA ALA A 170 42.50 9.09 5.80
C ALA A 170 43.45 10.05 6.53
#